data_AF-A0A926TKB0-F1
#
_entry.id   AF-A0A926TKB0-F1
#
_cell.length_a   1.000
_cell.length_b   1.000
_cell.length_c   1.000
_cell.angle_alpha   90.00
_cell.angle_beta   90.00
_cell.angle_gamma   90.00
#
_symmetry.space_group_name_H-M   'P 1'
#
loop_
_entity.id
_entity.type
_entity.pdbx_description
1 polymer ?
#
loop_
_entity_poly.entity_id
_entity_poly.type
_entity_poly.pdbx_seq_one_letter_code
_entity_poly.pdbx_strand_id
1 'polypeptide(L)'
;NAQQRDFAETIQSSGETLLTLINEILDFSKLEAGEMDLEMLDFDVSTCLEEVAELFAAAAHTRQLELVTLVYRNLPTGLKGDVGRLRQILTNLVSNAVKFTHDGEVVIQAALRSETDTTATIAFSVVDTGIGIPAAAQQKLFQPFSQVDASTTRRYGGTGLGLAISKQLVELMGGEIGVESSEGQGSRFWFTLTFEKQTATVSPDLSLAVIPQALSQLRLLIVDDNATNRKIVRYQISAWGMSIDEADSATTALARLRDQAAAGTPYNLAILDMQMPDMDGEMLARQIKADRTLSQTKLIMMTSVNHWGSAERALELGFSAYLVKPVRQSRLLDSIVNALLPLTTDQSSVAPRRSSVAVSATAPQRSKLKILLVEDNLVNQKVTLHQLKYLGYTADVAGNGQEALQLLKQLSYDLVLMDCQMPVLDGYGATQAIRQLDGNAKDVVIIALTANAMKEDQERCAEVGMNDYLSKPILKETLAAKLAQWSEVLEQRSVSERDHLPEFAIDWEHLHQICDNNAEFEQELLETFVEDAQLHLIGLEAALTRHDLKQLEQEAHHIKGASANLGLVTIQAMADQLELQARQNQLQGMPDLVARLHTSVGTVRSMVAAIKGI
;
A
#
# COMPACT_ATOMS: atom_id res chain seq x y z
N ASN A 1 17.64 -25.99 -0.52
CA ASN A 1 18.79 -26.27 -1.41
C ASN A 1 19.32 -24.94 -1.91
N ALA A 2 20.42 -24.42 -1.35
CA ALA A 2 20.90 -23.05 -1.60
C ALA A 2 21.38 -22.85 -3.05
N GLN A 3 22.01 -23.86 -3.66
CA GLN A 3 22.45 -23.82 -5.05
C GLN A 3 21.29 -23.76 -6.06
N GLN A 4 20.18 -24.47 -5.81
CA GLN A 4 19.02 -24.39 -6.71
C GLN A 4 18.33 -23.02 -6.64
N ARG A 5 18.37 -22.37 -5.47
CA ARG A 5 17.86 -21.01 -5.29
C ARG A 5 18.74 -19.99 -6.01
N ASP A 6 20.06 -20.12 -5.88
CA ASP A 6 21.04 -19.28 -6.60
C ASP A 6 20.88 -19.39 -8.13
N PHE A 7 20.68 -20.61 -8.66
CA PHE A 7 20.37 -20.79 -10.08
C PHE A 7 19.03 -20.17 -10.48
N ALA A 8 17.98 -20.31 -9.66
CA ALA A 8 16.68 -19.71 -9.95
C ALA A 8 16.72 -18.17 -9.92
N GLU A 9 17.42 -17.59 -8.95
CA GLU A 9 17.62 -16.13 -8.84
C GLU A 9 18.45 -15.60 -10.03
N THR A 10 19.48 -16.35 -10.45
CA THR A 10 20.28 -16.01 -11.64
C THR A 10 19.44 -16.06 -12.93
N ILE A 11 18.61 -17.10 -13.10
CA ILE A 11 17.72 -17.23 -14.26
C ILE A 11 16.69 -16.10 -14.28
N GLN A 12 16.08 -15.80 -13.12
CA GLN A 12 15.12 -14.70 -12.99
C GLN A 12 15.75 -13.35 -13.37
N SER A 13 16.89 -13.01 -12.76
CA SER A 13 17.62 -11.78 -13.06
C SER A 13 18.02 -11.68 -14.55
N SER A 14 18.43 -12.79 -15.14
CA SER A 14 18.76 -12.85 -16.57
C SER A 14 17.52 -12.66 -17.46
N GLY A 15 16.36 -13.20 -17.06
CA GLY A 15 15.08 -13.04 -17.74
C GLY A 15 14.53 -11.63 -17.66
N GLU A 16 14.60 -11.00 -16.48
CA GLU A 16 14.22 -9.60 -16.26
C GLU A 16 15.10 -8.64 -17.07
N THR A 17 16.42 -8.91 -17.10
CA THR A 17 17.35 -8.19 -17.95
C THR A 17 16.94 -8.32 -19.42
N LEU A 18 16.67 -9.55 -19.91
CA LEU A 18 16.27 -9.77 -21.29
C LEU A 18 14.94 -9.08 -21.65
N LEU A 19 13.94 -9.12 -20.77
CA LEU A 19 12.67 -8.41 -20.98
C LEU A 19 12.89 -6.90 -21.09
N THR A 20 13.75 -6.33 -20.23
CA THR A 20 14.12 -4.92 -20.31
C THR A 20 14.77 -4.60 -21.66
N LEU A 21 15.69 -5.46 -22.13
CA LEU A 21 16.34 -5.31 -23.44
C LEU A 21 15.34 -5.34 -24.60
N ILE A 22 14.40 -6.29 -24.57
CA ILE A 22 13.36 -6.40 -25.60
C ILE A 22 12.47 -5.16 -25.60
N ASN A 23 12.06 -4.70 -24.42
CA ASN A 23 11.24 -3.49 -24.29
C ASN A 23 11.99 -2.25 -24.78
N GLU A 24 13.28 -2.09 -24.48
CA GLU A 24 14.11 -1.01 -25.01
C GLU A 24 14.17 -1.03 -26.54
N ILE A 25 14.32 -2.21 -27.15
CA ILE A 25 14.35 -2.35 -28.62
C ILE A 25 12.98 -2.06 -29.24
N LEU A 26 11.89 -2.51 -28.62
CA LEU A 26 10.53 -2.24 -29.10
C LEU A 26 10.17 -0.76 -28.98
N ASP A 27 10.50 -0.12 -27.86
CA ASP A 27 10.32 1.31 -27.67
C ASP A 27 11.13 2.11 -28.71
N PHE A 28 12.40 1.73 -28.92
CA PHE A 28 13.24 2.33 -29.97
C PHE A 28 12.63 2.16 -31.37
N SER A 29 12.12 0.97 -31.69
CA SER A 29 11.48 0.70 -33.00
C SER A 29 10.21 1.53 -33.19
N LYS A 30 9.37 1.66 -32.16
CA LYS A 30 8.16 2.50 -32.20
C LYS A 30 8.49 3.98 -32.36
N LEU A 31 9.54 4.44 -31.68
CA LEU A 31 10.03 5.82 -31.79
C LEU A 31 10.55 6.12 -33.19
N GLU A 32 11.36 5.24 -33.81
CA GLU A 32 11.82 5.42 -35.19
C GLU A 32 10.68 5.37 -36.21
N ALA A 33 9.65 4.57 -35.97
CA ALA A 33 8.47 4.49 -36.81
C ALA A 33 7.52 5.69 -36.65
N GLY A 34 7.71 6.53 -35.63
CA GLY A 34 6.78 7.62 -35.29
C GLY A 34 5.42 7.13 -34.78
N GLU A 35 5.34 5.89 -34.31
CA GLU A 35 4.12 5.23 -33.81
C GLU A 35 3.98 5.33 -32.27
N MET A 36 4.79 6.18 -31.63
CA MET A 36 4.71 6.38 -30.18
C MET A 36 3.76 7.54 -29.86
N ASP A 37 2.60 7.19 -29.30
CA ASP A 37 1.64 8.17 -28.78
C ASP A 37 2.04 8.64 -27.38
N LEU A 38 1.90 9.95 -27.12
CA LEU A 38 2.11 10.55 -25.81
C LEU A 38 0.78 10.60 -25.04
N GLU A 39 0.82 10.21 -23.78
CA GLU A 39 -0.33 10.33 -22.88
C GLU A 39 -0.39 11.72 -22.24
N MET A 40 -1.58 12.31 -22.12
CA MET A 40 -1.77 13.61 -21.48
C MET A 40 -2.55 13.43 -20.18
N LEU A 41 -1.83 13.27 -19.06
CA LEU A 41 -2.40 13.03 -17.74
C LEU A 41 -2.03 14.14 -16.75
N ASP A 42 -2.90 14.37 -15.77
CA ASP A 42 -2.61 15.25 -14.64
C ASP A 42 -1.59 14.57 -13.70
N PHE A 43 -0.48 15.25 -13.39
CA PHE A 43 0.53 14.74 -12.45
C PHE A 43 1.18 15.85 -11.62
N ASP A 44 1.76 15.47 -10.47
CA ASP A 44 2.64 16.35 -9.68
C ASP A 44 4.11 16.02 -9.97
N VAL A 45 4.87 17.00 -10.46
CA VAL A 45 6.28 16.83 -10.84
C VAL A 45 7.17 16.50 -9.64
N SER A 46 6.84 17.01 -8.44
CA SER A 46 7.62 16.76 -7.23
C SER A 46 7.46 15.31 -6.80
N THR A 47 6.23 14.80 -6.83
CA THR A 47 5.95 13.37 -6.57
C THR A 47 6.68 12.48 -7.57
N CYS A 48 6.66 12.81 -8.86
CA CYS A 48 7.38 12.06 -9.89
C CYS A 48 8.89 11.96 -9.59
N LEU A 49 9.53 13.08 -9.21
CA LEU A 49 10.95 13.09 -8.87
C LEU A 49 11.26 12.31 -7.59
N GLU A 50 10.40 12.41 -6.56
CA GLU A 50 10.52 11.64 -5.32
C GLU A 50 10.41 10.13 -5.55
N GLU A 51 9.47 9.69 -6.38
CA GLU A 51 9.29 8.28 -6.76
C GLU A 51 10.52 7.73 -7.49
N VAL A 52 11.07 8.49 -8.45
CA VAL A 52 12.31 8.08 -9.14
C VAL A 52 13.46 7.95 -8.16
N ALA A 53 13.62 8.91 -7.25
CA ALA A 53 14.69 8.83 -6.25
C ALA A 53 14.53 7.62 -5.32
N GLU A 54 13.31 7.29 -4.91
CA GLU A 54 13.03 6.13 -4.07
C GLU A 54 13.46 4.80 -4.72
N LEU A 55 13.25 4.65 -6.03
CA LEU A 55 13.65 3.45 -6.77
C LEU A 55 15.16 3.16 -6.68
N PHE A 56 16.00 4.20 -6.60
CA PHE A 56 17.46 4.07 -6.56
C PHE A 56 18.06 4.27 -5.17
N ALA A 57 17.25 4.58 -4.15
CA ALA A 57 17.75 4.86 -2.80
C ALA A 57 18.57 3.69 -2.22
N ALA A 58 18.08 2.45 -2.37
CA ALA A 58 18.80 1.26 -1.88
C ALA A 58 20.11 0.99 -2.65
N ALA A 59 20.12 1.23 -3.97
CA ALA A 59 21.29 1.04 -4.81
C ALA A 59 22.37 2.09 -4.52
N ALA A 60 21.97 3.36 -4.37
CA ALA A 60 22.84 4.46 -3.96
C ALA A 60 23.43 4.19 -2.57
N HIS A 61 22.60 3.79 -1.60
CA HIS A 61 23.04 3.45 -0.25
C HIS A 61 24.06 2.30 -0.21
N THR A 62 23.83 1.23 -0.98
CA THR A 62 24.77 0.09 -1.06
C THR A 62 26.16 0.53 -1.56
N ARG A 63 26.20 1.62 -2.33
CA ARG A 63 27.42 2.25 -2.84
C ARG A 63 27.88 3.45 -2.01
N GLN A 64 27.25 3.70 -0.86
CA GLN A 64 27.54 4.86 0.02
C GLN A 64 27.45 6.20 -0.72
N LEU A 65 26.53 6.31 -1.68
CA LEU A 65 26.25 7.54 -2.42
C LEU A 65 25.09 8.29 -1.78
N GLU A 66 25.23 9.61 -1.65
CA GLU A 66 24.13 10.48 -1.27
C GLU A 66 23.23 10.71 -2.49
N LEU A 67 21.97 10.27 -2.43
CA LEU A 67 20.97 10.51 -3.48
C LEU A 67 19.98 11.57 -3.02
N VAL A 68 19.80 12.58 -3.87
CA VAL A 68 19.22 13.85 -3.43
C VAL A 68 18.27 14.42 -4.48
N THR A 69 17.12 14.96 -4.06
CA THR A 69 16.13 15.63 -4.93
C THR A 69 16.00 17.12 -4.60
N LEU A 70 16.00 17.97 -5.63
CA LEU A 70 15.86 19.43 -5.51
C LEU A 70 14.82 19.96 -6.49
N VAL A 71 13.69 20.41 -5.96
CA VAL A 71 12.61 21.07 -6.73
C VAL A 71 12.49 22.52 -6.27
N TYR A 72 12.61 23.47 -7.19
CA TYR A 72 12.53 24.89 -6.84
C TYR A 72 11.07 25.36 -6.66
N ARG A 73 10.70 25.93 -5.50
CA ARG A 73 9.46 26.65 -5.14
C ARG A 73 8.75 27.46 -6.25
N ASN A 74 9.47 28.13 -7.15
CA ASN A 74 8.83 28.88 -8.23
C ASN A 74 8.27 27.96 -9.34
N LEU A 75 8.53 26.66 -9.27
CA LEU A 75 8.04 25.67 -10.20
C LEU A 75 6.56 25.34 -9.88
N PRO A 76 5.64 25.51 -10.85
CA PRO A 76 4.30 24.96 -10.73
C PRO A 76 4.39 23.43 -10.71
N THR A 77 3.81 22.79 -9.69
CA THR A 77 3.97 21.34 -9.51
C THR A 77 2.89 20.52 -10.21
N GLY A 78 1.65 21.03 -10.25
CA GLY A 78 0.52 20.42 -10.95
C GLY A 78 0.56 20.68 -12.46
N LEU A 79 0.94 19.66 -13.22
CA LEU A 79 1.18 19.71 -14.67
C LEU A 79 0.34 18.67 -15.41
N LYS A 80 0.25 18.82 -16.73
CA LYS A 80 -0.33 17.84 -17.65
C LYS A 80 0.70 17.38 -18.67
N GLY A 81 0.81 16.07 -18.85
CA GLY A 81 1.70 15.45 -19.81
C GLY A 81 1.96 13.97 -19.52
N ASP A 82 2.91 13.39 -20.24
CA ASP A 82 3.25 11.98 -20.12
C ASP A 82 4.25 11.76 -18.97
N VAL A 83 3.71 11.50 -17.78
CA VAL A 83 4.51 11.19 -16.59
C VAL A 83 5.29 9.88 -16.73
N GLY A 84 4.78 8.92 -17.52
CA GLY A 84 5.44 7.64 -17.76
C GLY A 84 6.75 7.83 -18.51
N ARG A 85 6.73 8.60 -19.60
CA ARG A 85 7.93 8.92 -20.39
C ARG A 85 8.89 9.83 -19.64
N LEU A 86 8.39 10.80 -18.87
CA LEU A 86 9.23 11.59 -17.96
C LEU A 86 9.97 10.69 -16.96
N ARG A 87 9.25 9.76 -16.33
CA ARG A 87 9.84 8.79 -15.38
C ARG A 87 10.87 7.90 -16.08
N GLN A 88 10.63 7.46 -17.31
CA GLN A 88 11.57 6.66 -18.11
C GLN A 88 12.87 7.41 -18.38
N ILE A 89 12.80 8.68 -18.80
CA ILE A 89 13.97 9.53 -19.02
C ILE A 89 14.77 9.67 -17.71
N LEU A 90 14.10 10.06 -16.62
CA LEU A 90 14.76 10.27 -15.32
C LEU A 90 15.38 8.98 -14.78
N THR A 91 14.67 7.85 -14.86
CA THR A 91 15.15 6.54 -14.39
C THR A 91 16.44 6.14 -15.10
N ASN A 92 16.51 6.33 -16.43
CA ASN A 92 17.72 6.03 -17.18
C ASN A 92 18.89 6.94 -16.78
N LEU A 93 18.67 8.25 -16.62
CA LEU A 93 19.71 9.19 -16.23
C LEU A 93 20.22 8.92 -14.80
N VAL A 94 19.32 8.67 -13.84
CA VAL A 94 19.66 8.38 -12.44
C VAL A 94 20.37 7.03 -12.30
N SER A 95 19.92 6.00 -13.03
CA SER A 95 20.59 4.70 -13.07
C SER A 95 22.05 4.84 -13.52
N ASN A 96 22.30 5.63 -14.58
CA ASN A 96 23.66 5.89 -15.04
C ASN A 96 24.47 6.66 -13.98
N ALA A 97 23.91 7.71 -13.37
CA ALA A 97 24.60 8.47 -12.32
C ALA A 97 25.02 7.58 -11.14
N VAL A 98 24.11 6.74 -10.61
CA VAL A 98 24.41 5.80 -9.50
C VAL A 98 25.42 4.73 -9.92
N LYS A 99 25.38 4.30 -11.18
CA LYS A 99 26.29 3.27 -11.72
C LYS A 99 27.73 3.77 -11.85
N PHE A 100 27.92 5.01 -12.31
CA PHE A 100 29.23 5.58 -12.66
C PHE A 100 29.85 6.46 -11.55
N THR A 101 29.10 6.70 -10.48
CA THR A 101 29.61 7.35 -9.27
C THR A 101 30.06 6.28 -8.27
N HIS A 102 31.27 6.44 -7.74
CA HIS A 102 31.84 5.50 -6.77
C HIS A 102 31.73 6.03 -5.34
N ASP A 103 31.90 7.34 -5.18
CA ASP A 103 31.84 8.07 -3.92
C ASP A 103 31.29 9.48 -4.20
N GLY A 104 30.61 10.09 -3.24
CA GLY A 104 30.01 11.41 -3.35
C GLY A 104 28.48 11.37 -3.52
N GLU A 105 27.95 12.18 -4.45
CA GLU A 105 26.51 12.44 -4.52
C GLU A 105 25.92 12.42 -5.93
N VAL A 106 24.63 12.12 -5.98
CA VAL A 106 23.77 12.19 -7.16
C VAL A 106 22.58 13.10 -6.84
N VAL A 107 22.42 14.18 -7.60
CA VAL A 107 21.39 15.21 -7.38
C VAL A 107 20.43 15.27 -8.57
N ILE A 108 19.17 14.97 -8.33
CA ILE A 108 18.06 15.12 -9.27
C ILE A 108 17.44 16.51 -9.07
N GLN A 109 17.40 17.32 -10.12
CA GLN A 109 16.97 18.71 -10.05
C GLN A 109 15.85 18.99 -11.05
N ALA A 110 14.87 19.80 -10.64
CA ALA A 110 13.87 20.40 -11.52
C ALA A 110 13.74 21.91 -11.24
N ALA A 111 14.00 22.73 -12.26
CA ALA A 111 14.00 24.18 -12.18
C ALA A 111 13.11 24.80 -13.26
N LEU A 112 12.41 25.88 -12.93
CA LEU A 112 11.60 26.62 -13.90
C LEU A 112 12.50 27.38 -14.87
N ARG A 113 12.35 27.14 -16.18
CA ARG A 113 13.06 27.86 -17.25
C ARG A 113 12.25 29.04 -17.76
N SER A 114 10.96 28.83 -18.00
CA SER A 114 10.01 29.87 -18.43
C SER A 114 8.59 29.44 -18.08
N GLU A 115 7.72 30.41 -17.85
CA GLU A 115 6.31 30.18 -17.54
C GLU A 115 5.44 31.14 -18.34
N THR A 116 4.32 30.63 -18.85
CA THR A 116 3.20 31.40 -19.40
C THR A 116 1.96 31.16 -18.55
N ASP A 117 0.82 31.79 -18.87
CA ASP A 117 -0.42 31.58 -18.13
C ASP A 117 -0.91 30.12 -18.17
N THR A 118 -0.60 29.38 -19.24
CA THR A 118 -1.11 28.02 -19.48
C THR A 118 -0.02 26.95 -19.50
N THR A 119 1.25 27.30 -19.66
CA THR A 119 2.35 26.33 -19.79
C THR A 119 3.55 26.69 -18.92
N ALA A 120 4.33 25.67 -18.55
CA ALA A 120 5.59 25.82 -17.85
C ALA A 120 6.68 24.99 -18.55
N THR A 121 7.79 25.63 -18.89
CA THR A 121 8.98 24.95 -19.38
C THR A 121 9.91 24.68 -18.21
N ILE A 122 10.23 23.43 -18.00
CA ILE A 122 10.98 22.93 -16.85
C ILE A 122 12.30 22.37 -17.35
N ALA A 123 13.39 22.79 -16.71
CA ALA A 123 14.72 22.24 -16.88
C ALA A 123 14.98 21.19 -15.81
N PHE A 124 15.12 19.95 -16.23
CA PHE A 124 15.52 18.83 -15.40
C PHE A 124 17.01 18.59 -15.53
N SER A 125 17.67 18.19 -14.45
CA SER A 125 19.03 17.68 -14.55
C SER A 125 19.36 16.64 -13.49
N VAL A 126 20.18 15.66 -13.87
CA VAL A 126 20.82 14.70 -12.97
C VAL A 126 22.30 15.03 -12.93
N VAL A 127 22.79 15.44 -11.76
CA VAL A 127 24.19 15.79 -11.51
C VAL A 127 24.82 14.69 -10.68
N ASP A 128 25.98 14.20 -11.10
CA ASP A 128 26.76 13.20 -10.40
C ASP A 128 28.19 13.67 -10.17
N THR A 129 28.84 13.19 -9.10
CA THR A 129 30.27 13.44 -8.81
C THR A 129 31.17 12.31 -9.29
N GLY A 130 30.73 11.54 -10.30
CA GLY A 130 31.41 10.34 -10.76
C GLY A 130 32.65 10.59 -11.62
N ILE A 131 33.01 9.58 -12.42
CA ILE A 131 34.24 9.58 -13.23
C ILE A 131 34.28 10.68 -14.31
N GLY A 132 33.14 11.31 -14.61
CA GLY A 132 33.02 12.26 -15.71
C GLY A 132 33.23 11.63 -17.09
N ILE A 133 33.06 12.44 -18.14
CA ILE A 133 33.06 11.99 -19.53
C ILE A 133 33.99 12.88 -20.35
N PRO A 134 34.98 12.32 -21.07
CA PRO A 134 35.86 13.09 -21.95
C PRO A 134 35.09 13.77 -23.08
N ALA A 135 35.51 14.99 -23.46
CA ALA A 135 34.84 15.80 -24.49
C ALA A 135 34.67 15.07 -25.83
N ALA A 136 35.62 14.22 -26.22
CA ALA A 136 35.55 13.42 -27.44
C ALA A 136 34.43 12.35 -27.42
N ALA A 137 34.06 11.86 -26.23
CA ALA A 137 33.01 10.86 -26.05
C ALA A 137 31.63 11.51 -25.92
N GLN A 138 31.54 12.73 -25.39
CA GLN A 138 30.27 13.45 -25.16
C GLN A 138 29.41 13.58 -26.44
N GLN A 139 30.04 13.84 -27.59
CA GLN A 139 29.33 13.98 -28.88
C GLN A 139 28.65 12.69 -29.37
N LYS A 140 29.09 11.53 -28.88
CA LYS A 140 28.59 10.23 -29.32
C LYS A 140 27.65 9.57 -28.32
N LEU A 141 27.45 10.14 -27.13
CA LEU A 141 26.69 9.49 -26.05
C LEU A 141 25.23 9.21 -26.41
N PHE A 142 24.61 10.10 -27.18
CA PHE A 142 23.22 9.97 -27.59
C PHE A 142 23.04 9.20 -28.91
N GLN A 143 24.11 8.62 -29.47
CA GLN A 143 24.01 7.76 -30.64
C GLN A 143 23.62 6.34 -30.21
N PRO A 144 22.74 5.64 -30.95
CA PRO A 144 22.39 4.26 -30.65
C PRO A 144 23.62 3.36 -30.60
N PHE A 145 23.66 2.45 -29.62
CA PHE A 145 24.74 1.46 -29.43
C PHE A 145 26.13 2.07 -29.14
N SER A 146 26.17 3.34 -28.73
CA SER A 146 27.40 4.01 -28.36
C SER A 146 27.80 3.73 -26.92
N GLN A 147 29.06 3.36 -26.68
CA GLN A 147 29.62 3.13 -25.36
C GLN A 147 31.00 3.80 -25.23
N VAL A 148 31.28 4.40 -24.07
CA VAL A 148 32.56 5.08 -23.81
C VAL A 148 33.71 4.09 -23.66
N ASP A 149 33.44 2.88 -23.12
CA ASP A 149 34.39 1.77 -23.03
C ASP A 149 34.07 0.69 -24.07
N ALA A 150 34.84 0.65 -25.16
CA ALA A 150 34.79 -0.43 -26.16
C ALA A 150 35.65 -1.66 -25.78
N SER A 151 36.25 -1.67 -24.57
CA SER A 151 37.16 -2.74 -24.16
C SER A 151 36.39 -4.04 -23.83
N THR A 152 36.95 -5.17 -24.21
CA THR A 152 36.40 -6.52 -23.97
C THR A 152 36.22 -6.87 -22.49
N THR A 153 36.81 -6.11 -21.59
CA THR A 153 36.62 -6.18 -20.14
C THR A 153 35.40 -5.35 -19.72
N ARG A 154 34.21 -5.97 -19.78
CA ARG A 154 32.94 -5.39 -19.32
C ARG A 154 32.97 -5.07 -17.82
N ARG A 155 33.45 -3.88 -17.45
CA ARG A 155 33.36 -3.40 -16.06
C ARG A 155 32.01 -2.76 -15.74
N TYR A 156 31.32 -2.21 -16.76
CA TYR A 156 30.04 -1.50 -16.65
C TYR A 156 29.09 -1.86 -17.82
N GLY A 157 28.48 -3.05 -17.83
CA GLY A 157 27.62 -3.52 -18.94
C GLY A 157 26.35 -2.69 -19.20
N GLY A 158 25.82 -2.71 -20.43
CA GLY A 158 24.58 -2.04 -20.88
C GLY A 158 24.36 -2.17 -22.39
N THR A 159 23.20 -1.79 -22.92
CA THR A 159 22.87 -1.82 -24.37
C THR A 159 23.47 -0.66 -25.16
N GLY A 160 23.74 0.47 -24.49
CA GLY A 160 23.99 1.74 -25.17
C GLY A 160 22.75 2.33 -25.84
N LEU A 161 21.55 1.81 -25.56
CA LEU A 161 20.30 2.34 -26.11
C LEU A 161 19.64 3.37 -25.18
N GLY A 162 19.80 3.25 -23.86
CA GLY A 162 19.09 4.09 -22.89
C GLY A 162 19.20 5.60 -23.18
N LEU A 163 20.40 6.14 -23.39
CA LEU A 163 20.57 7.58 -23.68
C LEU A 163 20.00 7.98 -25.04
N ALA A 164 20.07 7.11 -26.05
CA ALA A 164 19.46 7.37 -27.35
C ALA A 164 17.92 7.41 -27.25
N ILE A 165 17.33 6.48 -26.49
CA ILE A 165 15.88 6.47 -26.19
C ILE A 165 15.49 7.72 -25.41
N SER A 166 16.25 8.11 -24.37
CA SER A 166 15.99 9.34 -23.63
C SER A 166 16.01 10.57 -24.52
N LYS A 167 16.92 10.64 -25.49
CA LYS A 167 16.96 11.73 -26.46
C LYS A 167 15.72 11.76 -27.35
N GLN A 168 15.36 10.61 -27.94
CA GLN A 168 14.17 10.52 -28.80
C GLN A 168 12.88 10.85 -28.03
N LEU A 169 12.75 10.39 -26.78
CA LEU A 169 11.60 10.74 -25.93
C LEU A 169 11.54 12.24 -25.63
N VAL A 170 12.67 12.86 -25.29
CA VAL A 170 12.71 14.31 -25.05
C VAL A 170 12.35 15.08 -26.32
N GLU A 171 12.88 14.69 -27.48
CA GLU A 171 12.56 15.32 -28.78
C GLU A 171 11.07 15.13 -29.15
N LEU A 172 10.50 13.94 -28.92
CA LEU A 172 9.09 13.64 -29.13
C LEU A 172 8.19 14.52 -28.24
N MET A 173 8.61 14.75 -26.99
CA MET A 173 7.94 15.64 -26.05
C MET A 173 8.24 17.14 -26.31
N GLY A 174 8.87 17.48 -27.45
CA GLY A 174 9.14 18.87 -27.85
C GLY A 174 10.26 19.56 -27.07
N GLY A 175 11.17 18.79 -26.50
CA GLY A 175 12.25 19.24 -25.65
C GLY A 175 13.65 19.17 -26.25
N GLU A 176 14.64 19.49 -25.42
CA GLU A 176 16.07 19.38 -25.73
C GLU A 176 16.79 18.63 -24.61
N ILE A 177 17.79 17.81 -24.94
CA ILE A 177 18.64 17.08 -23.98
C ILE A 177 20.11 17.34 -24.26
N GLY A 178 20.94 17.35 -23.22
CA GLY A 178 22.38 17.53 -23.33
C GLY A 178 23.15 17.00 -22.12
N VAL A 179 24.47 17.13 -22.21
CA VAL A 179 25.40 16.78 -21.13
C VAL A 179 26.46 17.87 -20.97
N GLU A 180 26.81 18.17 -19.73
CA GLU A 180 27.95 18.97 -19.32
C GLU A 180 28.81 18.08 -18.42
N SER A 181 30.04 17.76 -18.83
CA SER A 181 30.88 16.84 -18.06
C SER A 181 32.36 17.15 -18.20
N SER A 182 33.13 16.82 -17.17
CA SER A 182 34.59 16.93 -17.16
C SER A 182 35.16 15.69 -16.48
N GLU A 183 36.20 15.11 -17.09
CA GLU A 183 36.83 13.88 -16.59
C GLU A 183 37.33 14.08 -15.15
N GLY A 184 36.93 13.18 -14.25
CA GLY A 184 37.23 13.21 -12.83
C GLY A 184 36.47 14.25 -11.99
N GLN A 185 35.51 14.97 -12.56
CA GLN A 185 34.71 16.00 -11.87
C GLN A 185 33.21 15.70 -11.88
N GLY A 186 32.80 14.56 -12.42
CA GLY A 186 31.40 14.18 -12.57
C GLY A 186 30.72 14.70 -13.84
N SER A 187 29.40 14.54 -13.91
CA SER A 187 28.60 14.90 -15.08
C SER A 187 27.27 15.52 -14.69
N ARG A 188 26.74 16.36 -15.57
CA ARG A 188 25.39 16.91 -15.51
C ARG A 188 24.66 16.58 -16.80
N PHE A 189 23.74 15.63 -16.73
CA PHE A 189 22.79 15.37 -17.80
C PHE A 189 21.58 16.27 -17.59
N TRP A 190 21.18 17.01 -18.61
CA TRP A 190 20.07 17.96 -18.52
C TRP A 190 19.11 17.80 -19.68
N PHE A 191 17.84 18.09 -19.44
CA PHE A 191 16.84 18.18 -20.50
C PHE A 191 15.76 19.19 -20.16
N THR A 192 15.05 19.69 -21.15
CA THR A 192 13.95 20.65 -20.94
C THR A 192 12.68 20.16 -21.59
N LEU A 193 11.56 20.21 -20.86
CA LEU A 193 10.23 19.85 -21.35
C LEU A 193 9.24 20.97 -21.05
N THR A 194 8.26 21.14 -21.92
CA THR A 194 7.16 22.09 -21.71
C THR A 194 5.90 21.31 -21.39
N PHE A 195 5.26 21.64 -20.28
CA PHE A 195 4.03 21.03 -19.83
C PHE A 195 2.91 22.07 -19.77
N GLU A 196 1.68 21.63 -19.98
CA GLU A 196 0.51 22.44 -19.65
C GLU A 196 0.33 22.47 -18.13
N LYS A 197 -0.06 23.61 -17.58
CA LYS A 197 -0.41 23.73 -16.16
C LYS A 197 -1.80 23.18 -15.95
N GLN A 198 -2.02 22.50 -14.83
CA GLN A 198 -3.37 22.11 -14.44
C GLN A 198 -4.22 23.37 -14.26
N THR A 199 -5.36 23.44 -14.95
CA THR A 199 -6.39 24.45 -14.67
C THR A 199 -6.87 24.23 -13.25
N ALA A 200 -6.50 25.11 -12.33
CA ALA A 200 -6.97 25.07 -10.96
C ALA A 200 -8.51 25.09 -10.97
N THR A 201 -9.15 23.94 -10.76
CA THR A 201 -10.43 23.93 -10.07
C THR A 201 -10.13 24.53 -8.72
N VAL A 202 -10.62 25.75 -8.49
CA VAL A 202 -10.70 26.33 -7.16
C VAL A 202 -11.63 25.42 -6.37
N SER A 203 -11.06 24.38 -5.78
CA SER A 203 -11.61 23.69 -4.62
C SER A 203 -11.21 24.58 -3.45
N PRO A 204 -12.15 25.27 -2.78
CA PRO A 204 -11.88 25.91 -1.52
C PRO A 204 -11.85 24.81 -0.45
N ASP A 205 -10.81 23.97 -0.46
CA ASP A 205 -10.52 23.12 0.69
C ASP A 205 -9.03 22.75 0.75
N LEU A 206 -8.37 23.39 1.72
CA LEU A 206 -7.32 22.85 2.58
C LEU A 206 -6.13 22.12 1.92
N SER A 207 -5.00 22.80 1.71
CA SER A 207 -3.66 22.19 1.93
C SER A 207 -2.44 23.11 1.78
N LEU A 208 -2.54 24.32 1.21
CA LEU A 208 -1.39 25.26 1.14
C LEU A 208 -1.60 26.64 1.78
N ALA A 209 -2.80 26.93 2.30
CA ALA A 209 -3.14 28.23 2.90
C ALA A 209 -3.02 28.30 4.43
N VAL A 210 -2.61 27.22 5.10
CA VAL A 210 -2.29 27.24 6.53
C VAL A 210 -0.94 26.56 6.75
N ILE A 211 0.14 27.18 6.28
CA ILE A 211 1.36 27.15 7.10
C ILE A 211 0.90 27.83 8.39
N PRO A 212 0.89 27.15 9.55
CA PRO A 212 0.53 27.82 10.79
C PRO A 212 1.41 29.06 10.89
N GLN A 213 0.82 30.25 11.03
CA GLN A 213 1.57 31.49 11.22
C GLN A 213 2.61 31.32 12.37
N ALA A 214 2.34 30.39 13.29
CA ALA A 214 3.22 29.86 14.31
C ALA A 214 4.58 29.33 13.80
N LEU A 215 4.69 28.70 12.62
CA LEU A 215 5.97 28.18 12.11
C LEU A 215 6.96 29.30 11.74
N SER A 216 6.46 30.44 11.26
CA SER A 216 7.31 31.56 10.84
C SER A 216 8.14 32.19 11.98
N GLN A 217 7.73 31.98 13.23
CA GLN A 217 8.42 32.47 14.42
C GLN A 217 9.41 31.45 15.01
N LEU A 218 9.48 30.24 14.45
CA LEU A 218 10.31 29.17 14.98
C LEU A 218 11.69 29.18 14.34
N ARG A 219 12.70 28.93 15.16
CA ARG A 219 14.10 28.81 14.76
C ARG A 219 14.51 27.36 14.70
N LEU A 220 15.12 26.99 13.59
CA LEU A 220 15.60 25.64 13.32
C LEU A 220 17.10 25.63 13.07
N LEU A 221 17.80 24.62 13.59
CA LEU A 221 19.19 24.34 13.25
C LEU A 221 19.27 23.06 12.42
N ILE A 222 19.84 23.12 11.21
CA ILE A 222 20.18 21.93 10.41
C ILE A 222 21.66 21.61 10.60
N VAL A 223 21.95 20.35 10.93
CA VAL A 223 23.30 19.84 11.15
C VAL A 223 23.49 18.62 10.26
N ASP A 224 24.33 18.76 9.24
CA ASP A 224 24.66 17.72 8.26
C ASP A 224 26.03 18.13 7.67
N ASP A 225 26.95 17.18 7.46
CA ASP A 225 28.27 17.49 6.91
C ASP A 225 28.19 17.75 5.39
N ASN A 226 27.21 17.16 4.71
CA ASN A 226 26.94 17.37 3.30
C ASN A 226 26.23 18.73 3.04
N ALA A 227 26.90 19.60 2.30
CA ALA A 227 26.41 20.94 1.95
C ALA A 227 25.14 20.93 1.08
N THR A 228 24.98 19.94 0.23
CA THR A 228 23.80 19.76 -0.64
C THR A 228 22.57 19.39 0.19
N ASN A 229 22.72 18.47 1.15
CA ASN A 229 21.65 18.13 2.10
C ASN A 229 21.20 19.35 2.92
N ARG A 230 22.16 20.10 3.49
CA ARG A 230 21.84 21.35 4.22
C ARG A 230 21.10 22.35 3.33
N LYS A 231 21.56 22.53 2.09
CA LYS A 231 20.94 23.44 1.13
C LYS A 231 19.50 23.05 0.82
N ILE A 232 19.19 21.76 0.70
CA ILE A 232 17.84 21.26 0.38
C ILE A 232 16.90 21.37 1.54
N VAL A 233 17.34 20.95 2.73
CA VAL A 233 16.53 21.10 3.94
C VAL A 233 16.25 22.58 4.20
N ARG A 234 17.26 23.45 4.04
CA ARG A 234 17.05 24.90 4.07
C ARG A 234 16.04 25.36 3.00
N TYR A 235 16.15 24.86 1.78
CA TYR A 235 15.25 25.24 0.70
C TYR A 235 13.78 24.89 1.01
N GLN A 236 13.54 23.66 1.48
CA GLN A 236 12.23 23.16 1.87
C GLN A 236 11.65 23.96 3.06
N ILE A 237 12.47 24.23 4.08
CA ILE A 237 12.04 24.94 5.30
C ILE A 237 11.82 26.44 5.05
N SER A 238 12.64 27.06 4.20
CA SER A 238 12.47 28.47 3.83
C SER A 238 11.14 28.70 3.11
N ALA A 239 10.61 27.69 2.41
CA ALA A 239 9.29 27.77 1.78
C ALA A 239 8.15 27.92 2.81
N TRP A 240 8.37 27.52 4.07
CA TRP A 240 7.43 27.65 5.18
C TRP A 240 7.65 28.92 6.02
N GLY A 241 8.60 29.78 5.62
CA GLY A 241 8.87 31.06 6.29
C GLY A 241 9.57 30.93 7.65
N MET A 242 10.13 29.77 8.00
CA MET A 242 10.89 29.56 9.23
C MET A 242 12.30 30.16 9.13
N SER A 243 12.87 30.56 10.27
CA SER A 243 14.29 30.95 10.34
C SER A 243 15.16 29.72 10.54
N ILE A 244 16.14 29.51 9.66
CA ILE A 244 17.03 28.35 9.71
C ILE A 244 18.50 28.78 9.73
N ASP A 245 19.26 28.19 10.63
CA ASP A 245 20.72 28.27 10.68
C ASP A 245 21.32 26.91 10.29
N GLU A 246 22.49 26.93 9.66
CA GLU A 246 23.21 25.73 9.19
C GLU A 246 24.49 25.49 10.03
N ALA A 247 24.80 24.23 10.31
CA ALA A 247 26.08 23.78 10.85
C ALA A 247 26.61 22.58 10.06
N ASP A 248 27.89 22.61 9.73
CA ASP A 248 28.60 21.57 8.96
C ASP A 248 29.15 20.43 9.82
N SER A 249 29.04 20.55 11.14
CA SER A 249 29.64 19.63 12.09
C SER A 249 28.94 19.74 13.44
N ALA A 250 29.03 18.67 14.22
CA ALA A 250 28.43 18.60 15.54
C ALA A 250 29.04 19.62 16.53
N THR A 251 30.33 19.95 16.37
CA THR A 251 31.01 20.97 17.20
C THR A 251 30.50 22.38 16.91
N THR A 252 30.38 22.76 15.63
CA THR A 252 29.77 24.03 15.20
C THR A 252 28.32 24.11 15.66
N ALA A 253 27.56 23.01 15.58
CA ALA A 253 26.18 22.94 16.04
C ALA A 253 26.04 23.23 17.54
N LEU A 254 26.86 22.59 18.38
CA LEU A 254 26.85 22.82 19.83
C LEU A 254 27.22 24.24 20.22
N ALA A 255 28.23 24.83 19.55
CA ALA A 255 28.59 26.22 19.77
C ALA A 255 27.42 27.15 19.46
N ARG A 256 26.78 27.00 18.30
CA ARG A 256 25.61 27.79 17.90
C ARG A 256 24.43 27.61 18.85
N LEU A 257 24.14 26.38 19.28
CA LEU A 257 23.08 26.09 20.25
C LEU A 257 23.29 26.84 21.57
N ARG A 258 24.53 26.83 22.09
CA ARG A 258 24.90 27.53 23.33
C ARG A 258 24.87 29.05 23.17
N ASP A 259 25.41 29.58 22.08
CA ASP A 259 25.44 31.02 21.81
C ASP A 259 24.02 31.59 21.73
N GLN A 260 23.11 30.90 21.02
CA GLN A 260 21.72 31.32 20.89
C GLN A 260 20.91 31.15 22.17
N ALA A 261 21.17 30.09 22.95
CA ALA A 261 20.58 29.94 24.27
C ALA A 261 21.04 31.06 25.23
N ALA A 262 22.32 31.43 25.19
CA ALA A 262 22.87 32.53 25.99
C ALA A 262 22.33 33.90 25.56
N ALA A 263 22.05 34.09 24.26
CA ALA A 263 21.43 35.30 23.72
C ALA A 263 19.92 35.42 24.03
N GLY A 264 19.31 34.40 24.66
CA GLY A 264 17.88 34.38 24.96
C GLY A 264 16.98 33.99 23.78
N THR A 265 17.57 33.53 22.68
CA THR A 265 16.88 33.13 21.45
C THR A 265 17.20 31.67 21.07
N PRO A 266 16.93 30.68 21.96
CA PRO A 266 17.28 29.28 21.71
C PRO A 266 16.54 28.73 20.48
N TYR A 267 17.14 27.72 19.83
CA TYR A 267 16.47 27.00 18.75
C TYR A 267 15.30 26.18 19.29
N ASN A 268 14.21 26.12 18.53
CA ASN A 268 13.06 25.32 18.88
C ASN A 268 13.25 23.86 18.45
N LEU A 269 13.92 23.66 17.31
CA LEU A 269 14.13 22.37 16.67
C LEU A 269 15.54 22.28 16.10
N ALA A 270 16.17 21.12 16.22
CA ALA A 270 17.39 20.80 15.49
C ALA A 270 17.18 19.51 14.69
N ILE A 271 17.55 19.54 13.41
CA ILE A 271 17.58 18.38 12.52
C ILE A 271 19.04 17.93 12.43
N LEU A 272 19.32 16.70 12.85
CA LEU A 272 20.68 16.16 13.00
C LEU A 272 20.89 14.97 12.06
N ASP A 273 21.94 15.02 11.25
CA ASP A 273 22.42 13.83 10.55
C ASP A 273 23.04 12.83 11.52
N MET A 274 22.75 11.55 11.32
CA MET A 274 23.34 10.47 12.11
C MET A 274 24.77 10.18 11.69
N GLN A 275 25.12 10.37 10.43
CA GLN A 275 26.44 10.07 9.91
C GLN A 275 27.20 11.37 9.70
N MET A 276 28.03 11.74 10.68
CA MET A 276 28.92 12.90 10.57
C MET A 276 30.33 12.51 11.01
N PRO A 277 31.39 13.10 10.41
CA PRO A 277 32.76 12.91 10.85
C PRO A 277 32.97 13.35 12.30
N ASP A 278 33.91 12.69 12.98
CA ASP A 278 34.35 12.92 14.37
C ASP A 278 33.30 12.68 15.47
N MET A 279 32.13 13.28 15.35
CA MET A 279 31.03 13.18 16.31
C MET A 279 29.70 12.98 15.57
N ASP A 280 29.16 11.77 15.72
CA ASP A 280 27.90 11.35 15.11
C ASP A 280 26.67 12.05 15.73
N GLY A 281 25.53 11.93 15.05
CA GLY A 281 24.27 12.54 15.49
C GLY A 281 23.76 12.03 16.83
N GLU A 282 24.10 10.79 17.21
CA GLU A 282 23.74 10.19 18.49
C GLU A 282 24.50 10.86 19.65
N MET A 283 25.82 10.99 19.51
CA MET A 283 26.67 11.66 20.50
C MET A 283 26.28 13.13 20.65
N LEU A 284 25.98 13.82 19.55
CA LEU A 284 25.48 15.19 19.56
C LEU A 284 24.15 15.30 20.31
N ALA A 285 23.17 14.43 20.01
CA ALA A 285 21.87 14.43 20.67
C ALA A 285 21.98 14.24 22.19
N ARG A 286 22.85 13.31 22.63
CA ARG A 286 23.11 13.08 24.07
C ARG A 286 23.68 14.33 24.74
N GLN A 287 24.61 15.04 24.10
CA GLN A 287 25.17 16.27 24.65
C GLN A 287 24.12 17.39 24.75
N ILE A 288 23.26 17.53 23.74
CA ILE A 288 22.16 18.51 23.75
C ILE A 288 21.17 18.21 24.87
N LYS A 289 20.79 16.93 25.05
CA LYS A 289 19.84 16.53 26.10
C LYS A 289 20.43 16.58 27.51
N ALA A 290 21.74 16.37 27.67
CA ALA A 290 22.43 16.50 28.96
C ALA A 290 22.59 17.95 29.41
N ASP A 291 22.67 18.91 28.48
CA ASP A 291 22.78 20.33 28.78
C ASP A 291 21.41 20.92 29.15
N ARG A 292 21.26 21.38 30.39
CA ARG A 292 19.98 21.95 30.89
C ARG A 292 19.51 23.14 30.06
N THR A 293 20.43 23.92 29.49
CA THR A 293 20.08 25.10 28.68
C THR A 293 19.58 24.72 27.29
N LEU A 294 19.95 23.53 26.78
CA LEU A 294 19.64 23.08 25.42
C LEU A 294 18.58 21.97 25.37
N SER A 295 18.33 21.29 26.49
CA SER A 295 17.48 20.09 26.58
C SER A 295 16.04 20.25 26.05
N GLN A 296 15.53 21.49 26.07
CA GLN A 296 14.21 21.87 25.53
C GLN A 296 14.15 21.87 24.01
N THR A 297 15.30 21.96 23.33
CA THR A 297 15.40 21.88 21.86
C THR A 297 14.88 20.52 21.42
N LYS A 298 13.86 20.51 20.55
CA LYS A 298 13.35 19.29 19.93
C LYS A 298 14.36 18.79 18.92
N LEU A 299 14.48 17.47 18.77
CA LEU A 299 15.47 16.86 17.87
C LEU A 299 14.75 16.01 16.82
N ILE A 300 15.10 16.17 15.54
CA ILE A 300 14.73 15.26 14.46
C ILE A 300 15.99 14.62 13.93
N MET A 301 15.96 13.31 13.75
CA MET A 301 17.06 12.54 13.20
C MET A 301 16.95 12.49 11.67
N MET A 302 18.06 12.63 10.95
CA MET A 302 18.17 12.23 9.55
C MET A 302 19.09 11.01 9.45
N THR A 303 18.67 10.01 8.69
CA THR A 303 19.45 8.77 8.52
C THR A 303 19.34 8.27 7.09
N SER A 304 20.42 7.70 6.57
CA SER A 304 20.44 7.04 5.26
C SER A 304 19.85 5.63 5.31
N VAL A 305 19.43 5.12 6.49
CA VAL A 305 19.00 3.73 6.66
C VAL A 305 17.59 3.53 7.21
N ASN A 306 16.80 2.71 6.50
CA ASN A 306 15.51 2.14 6.93
C ASN A 306 15.69 0.99 7.96
N HIS A 307 16.51 1.18 8.99
CA HIS A 307 16.63 0.19 10.04
C HIS A 307 15.41 0.26 10.96
N TRP A 308 14.57 -0.77 10.90
CA TRP A 308 13.40 -0.99 11.76
C TRP A 308 13.70 -0.99 13.28
N GLY A 309 14.96 -0.95 13.72
CA GLY A 309 15.38 -0.75 15.12
C GLY A 309 15.77 0.69 15.50
N SER A 310 15.73 1.63 14.56
CA SER A 310 16.17 3.02 14.79
C SER A 310 15.13 3.86 15.53
N ALA A 311 13.84 3.50 15.44
CA ALA A 311 12.76 4.29 16.04
C ALA A 311 12.76 4.21 17.57
N GLU A 312 12.95 3.01 18.14
CA GLU A 312 13.07 2.82 19.60
C GLU A 312 14.34 3.50 20.13
N ARG A 313 15.47 3.31 19.44
CA ARG A 313 16.75 3.95 19.78
C ARG A 313 16.69 5.47 19.66
N ALA A 314 15.98 6.01 18.67
CA ALA A 314 15.77 7.45 18.51
C ALA A 314 14.96 8.04 19.69
N LEU A 315 13.92 7.34 20.13
CA LEU A 315 13.12 7.75 21.30
C LEU A 315 13.95 7.72 22.60
N GLU A 316 14.78 6.69 22.81
CA GLU A 316 15.70 6.62 23.96
C GLU A 316 16.71 7.77 23.98
N LEU A 317 17.15 8.22 22.81
CA LEU A 317 18.09 9.33 22.64
C LEU A 317 17.41 10.72 22.71
N GLY A 318 16.09 10.77 22.88
CA GLY A 318 15.33 12.02 23.02
C GLY A 318 14.98 12.71 21.70
N PHE A 319 15.00 11.99 20.57
CA PHE A 319 14.47 12.46 19.29
C PHE A 319 12.93 12.40 19.27
N SER A 320 12.33 13.38 18.59
CA SER A 320 10.89 13.51 18.42
C SER A 320 10.39 12.85 17.12
N ALA A 321 11.25 12.73 16.11
CA ALA A 321 10.97 12.03 14.85
C ALA A 321 12.29 11.64 14.15
N TYR A 322 12.19 10.82 13.11
CA TYR A 322 13.29 10.50 12.20
C TYR A 322 12.86 10.64 10.74
N LEU A 323 13.82 11.00 9.88
CA LEU A 323 13.68 11.19 8.44
C LEU A 323 14.70 10.32 7.73
N VAL A 324 14.27 9.71 6.63
CA VAL A 324 15.12 8.87 5.80
C VAL A 324 15.54 9.66 4.58
N LYS A 325 16.82 9.63 4.22
CA LYS A 325 17.33 10.25 3.00
C LYS A 325 16.97 9.36 1.78
N PRO A 326 16.49 9.91 0.65
CA PRO A 326 16.25 11.33 0.36
C PRO A 326 15.05 11.92 1.13
N VAL A 327 15.24 13.10 1.73
CA VAL A 327 14.23 13.76 2.58
C VAL A 327 13.06 14.28 1.74
N ARG A 328 11.89 13.64 1.89
CA ARG A 328 10.64 14.10 1.28
C ARG A 328 10.11 15.35 1.95
N GLN A 329 9.62 16.30 1.17
CA GLN A 329 9.11 17.57 1.68
C GLN A 329 7.90 17.37 2.61
N SER A 330 6.99 16.46 2.25
CA SER A 330 5.80 16.12 3.04
C SER A 330 6.17 15.56 4.42
N ARG A 331 7.09 14.57 4.44
CA ARG A 331 7.57 13.96 5.68
C ARG A 331 8.32 14.93 6.57
N LEU A 332 9.12 15.82 5.98
CA LEU A 332 9.81 16.87 6.72
C LEU A 332 8.80 17.81 7.40
N LEU A 333 7.77 18.27 6.67
CA LEU A 333 6.74 19.13 7.24
C LEU A 333 6.00 18.46 8.40
N ASP A 334 5.52 17.24 8.18
CA ASP A 334 4.83 16.45 9.20
C ASP A 334 5.69 16.27 10.45
N SER A 335 6.98 15.99 10.27
CA SER A 335 7.91 15.80 11.39
C SER A 335 8.13 17.09 12.18
N ILE A 336 8.22 18.23 11.52
CA ILE A 336 8.37 19.54 12.17
C ILE A 336 7.09 19.90 12.92
N VAL A 337 5.93 19.77 12.28
CA VAL A 337 4.62 20.07 12.87
C VAL A 337 4.37 19.23 14.12
N ASN A 338 4.59 17.92 14.03
CA ASN A 338 4.41 17.00 15.15
C ASN A 338 5.42 17.24 16.29
N ALA A 339 6.64 17.71 15.98
CA ALA A 339 7.64 18.01 16.99
C ALA A 339 7.38 19.33 17.74
N LEU A 340 6.83 20.34 17.05
CA LEU A 340 6.76 21.73 17.55
C LEU A 340 5.37 22.18 18.02
N LEU A 341 4.29 21.62 17.50
CA LEU A 341 2.92 22.02 17.87
C LEU A 341 2.27 20.95 18.76
N PRO A 342 2.32 21.06 20.10
CA PRO A 342 1.42 20.31 20.95
C PRO A 342 -0.01 20.84 20.68
N LEU A 343 -0.90 19.99 20.19
CA LEU A 343 -2.32 20.32 20.02
C LEU A 343 -2.90 20.79 21.37
N THR A 344 -3.08 22.11 21.54
CA THR A 344 -3.81 22.68 22.66
C THR A 344 -5.31 22.56 22.40
N THR A 345 -5.93 21.51 22.92
CA THR A 345 -7.37 21.51 23.21
C THR A 345 -7.58 20.88 24.56
N ASP A 346 -8.14 21.67 25.47
CA ASP A 346 -8.84 21.21 26.67
C ASP A 346 -10.04 20.37 26.20
N GLN A 347 -9.75 19.10 25.99
CA GLN A 347 -10.73 18.05 25.90
C GLN A 347 -10.12 16.88 26.67
N SER A 348 -10.83 16.42 27.69
CA SER A 348 -10.68 15.07 28.25
C SER A 348 -11.20 14.00 27.26
N SER A 349 -10.97 14.22 25.96
CA SER A 349 -11.17 13.41 24.77
C SER A 349 -10.21 13.99 23.72
N VAL A 350 -9.45 13.24 22.95
CA VAL A 350 -8.46 13.81 21.97
C VAL A 350 -7.13 14.26 22.58
N ALA A 351 -6.41 13.28 23.13
CA ALA A 351 -4.97 13.14 22.89
C ALA A 351 -4.68 13.09 21.37
N PRO A 352 -3.45 13.37 20.87
CA PRO A 352 -3.18 13.45 19.43
C PRO A 352 -3.69 12.16 18.77
N ARG A 353 -4.52 12.29 17.73
CA ARG A 353 -4.87 11.17 16.86
C ARG A 353 -3.60 10.72 16.16
N ARG A 354 -2.83 9.90 16.87
CA ARG A 354 -2.21 8.74 16.28
C ARG A 354 -3.35 7.96 15.60
N SER A 355 -3.34 7.86 14.29
CA SER A 355 -3.73 6.62 13.65
C SER A 355 -2.52 5.67 13.68
N SER A 356 -1.87 5.47 14.83
CA SER A 356 -2.16 4.26 15.57
C SER A 356 -3.66 4.09 15.85
N VAL A 357 -4.31 3.33 14.97
CA VAL A 357 -4.95 2.15 15.54
C VAL A 357 -3.83 1.49 16.32
N ALA A 358 -3.89 1.61 17.64
CA ALA A 358 -3.25 0.64 18.47
C ALA A 358 -3.77 -0.69 17.91
N VAL A 359 -2.92 -1.40 17.16
CA VAL A 359 -2.88 -2.83 17.30
C VAL A 359 -2.51 -2.98 18.77
N SER A 360 -3.53 -2.88 19.62
CA SER A 360 -3.58 -3.66 20.84
C SER A 360 -2.96 -4.99 20.47
N ALA A 361 -2.10 -5.51 21.34
CA ALA A 361 -1.70 -6.91 21.29
C ALA A 361 -2.92 -7.83 21.59
N THR A 362 -4.08 -7.50 21.05
CA THR A 362 -5.21 -8.34 20.74
C THR A 362 -5.32 -8.28 19.24
N ALA A 363 -4.98 -9.39 18.58
CA ALA A 363 -5.18 -9.57 17.15
C ALA A 363 -6.50 -8.90 16.73
N PRO A 364 -6.52 -8.02 15.71
CA PRO A 364 -7.78 -7.56 15.19
C PRO A 364 -8.55 -8.81 14.79
N GLN A 365 -9.76 -8.96 15.33
CA GLN A 365 -10.72 -9.94 14.87
C GLN A 365 -11.11 -9.49 13.46
N ARG A 366 -10.22 -9.76 12.49
CA ARG A 366 -10.36 -9.32 11.10
C ARG A 366 -11.40 -10.21 10.44
N SER A 367 -12.29 -9.58 9.69
CA SER A 367 -13.32 -10.23 8.90
C SER A 367 -12.73 -11.35 8.04
N LYS A 368 -13.37 -12.53 8.09
CA LYS A 368 -13.00 -13.70 7.28
C LYS A 368 -13.51 -13.51 5.84
N LEU A 369 -13.02 -12.51 5.11
CA LEU A 369 -13.35 -12.38 3.69
C LEU A 369 -12.78 -13.57 2.92
N LYS A 370 -13.64 -14.27 2.18
CA LYS A 370 -13.22 -15.31 1.24
C LYS A 370 -12.89 -14.66 -0.10
N ILE A 371 -11.60 -14.57 -0.40
CA ILE A 371 -11.09 -13.92 -1.60
C ILE A 371 -10.72 -14.97 -2.65
N LEU A 372 -11.07 -14.72 -3.90
CA LEU A 372 -10.57 -15.47 -5.06
C LEU A 372 -9.66 -14.56 -5.88
N LEU A 373 -8.42 -14.99 -6.13
CA LEU A 373 -7.49 -14.34 -7.03
C LEU A 373 -7.49 -15.06 -8.37
N VAL A 374 -7.76 -14.33 -9.45
CA VAL A 374 -7.75 -14.84 -10.83
C VAL A 374 -6.66 -14.11 -11.59
N GLU A 375 -5.58 -14.81 -11.90
CA GLU A 375 -4.37 -14.26 -12.53
C GLU A 375 -3.66 -15.39 -13.25
N ASP A 376 -3.26 -15.21 -14.51
CA ASP A 376 -2.63 -16.28 -15.31
C ASP A 376 -1.11 -16.37 -15.09
N ASN A 377 -0.49 -15.29 -14.60
CA ASN A 377 0.94 -15.24 -14.33
C ASN A 377 1.27 -15.69 -12.90
N LEU A 378 2.01 -16.79 -12.77
CA LEU A 378 2.45 -17.35 -11.49
C LEU A 378 3.24 -16.38 -10.59
N VAL A 379 3.98 -15.44 -11.17
CA VAL A 379 4.72 -14.42 -10.41
C VAL A 379 3.75 -13.42 -9.78
N ASN A 380 2.80 -12.91 -10.57
CA ASN A 380 1.77 -11.98 -10.10
C ASN A 380 0.85 -12.65 -9.07
N GLN A 381 0.52 -13.94 -9.25
CA GLN A 381 -0.19 -14.73 -8.24
C GLN A 381 0.58 -14.71 -6.91
N LYS A 382 1.88 -15.06 -6.93
CA LYS A 382 2.70 -15.11 -5.71
C LYS A 382 2.84 -13.74 -5.03
N VAL A 383 3.04 -12.67 -5.81
CA VAL A 383 3.15 -11.31 -5.28
C VAL A 383 1.85 -10.90 -4.60
N THR A 384 0.71 -11.08 -5.29
CA THR A 384 -0.61 -10.70 -4.76
C THR A 384 -1.00 -11.53 -3.55
N LEU A 385 -0.75 -12.85 -3.58
CA LEU A 385 -0.96 -13.73 -2.41
C LEU A 385 -0.08 -13.33 -1.22
N HIS A 386 1.18 -12.96 -1.46
CA HIS A 386 2.07 -12.50 -0.40
C HIS A 386 1.58 -11.18 0.22
N GLN A 387 1.10 -10.25 -0.61
CA GLN A 387 0.51 -8.99 -0.15
C GLN A 387 -0.77 -9.25 0.67
N LEU A 388 -1.69 -10.10 0.18
CA LEU A 388 -2.90 -10.50 0.89
C LEU A 388 -2.58 -11.16 2.23
N LYS A 389 -1.62 -12.10 2.25
CA LYS A 389 -1.17 -12.77 3.47
C LYS A 389 -0.57 -11.80 4.48
N TYR A 390 0.23 -10.83 4.01
CA TYR A 390 0.77 -9.77 4.86
C TYR A 390 -0.34 -8.89 5.46
N LEU A 391 -1.39 -8.64 4.70
CA LEU A 391 -2.58 -7.91 5.16
C LEU A 391 -3.50 -8.76 6.06
N GLY A 392 -3.22 -10.07 6.18
CA GLY A 392 -3.96 -11.00 7.04
C GLY A 392 -5.13 -11.69 6.35
N TYR A 393 -5.21 -11.64 5.02
CA TYR A 393 -6.21 -12.33 4.21
C TYR A 393 -5.65 -13.61 3.59
N THR A 394 -6.54 -14.56 3.33
CA THR A 394 -6.27 -15.76 2.53
C THR A 394 -7.07 -15.70 1.24
N ALA A 395 -6.47 -16.15 0.14
CA ALA A 395 -7.14 -16.22 -1.15
C ALA A 395 -6.89 -17.56 -1.83
N ASP A 396 -7.93 -18.08 -2.47
CA ASP A 396 -7.80 -19.16 -3.44
C ASP A 396 -7.35 -18.60 -4.79
N VAL A 397 -6.82 -19.46 -5.66
CA VAL A 397 -6.21 -19.04 -6.92
C VAL A 397 -6.82 -19.77 -8.10
N ALA A 398 -7.16 -19.02 -9.15
CA ALA A 398 -7.51 -19.52 -10.47
C ALA A 398 -6.53 -18.97 -11.51
N GLY A 399 -6.10 -19.81 -12.45
CA GLY A 399 -5.16 -19.43 -13.51
C GLY A 399 -5.81 -18.81 -14.75
N ASN A 400 -7.14 -18.80 -14.84
CA ASN A 400 -7.91 -18.20 -15.94
C ASN A 400 -9.37 -18.00 -15.55
N GLY A 401 -10.14 -17.30 -16.38
CA GLY A 401 -11.55 -17.00 -16.11
C GLY A 401 -12.47 -18.21 -16.08
N GLN A 402 -12.10 -19.30 -16.77
CA GLN A 402 -12.91 -20.51 -16.80
C GLN A 402 -12.75 -21.34 -15.51
N GLU A 403 -11.54 -21.40 -14.96
CA GLU A 403 -11.29 -21.95 -13.62
C GLU A 403 -12.00 -21.13 -12.55
N ALA A 404 -11.99 -19.80 -12.66
CA ALA A 404 -12.69 -18.92 -11.73
C ALA A 404 -14.21 -19.20 -11.71
N LEU A 405 -14.83 -19.40 -12.88
CA LEU A 405 -16.23 -19.79 -12.99
C LEU A 405 -16.53 -21.17 -12.37
N GLN A 406 -15.58 -22.12 -12.43
CA GLN A 406 -15.76 -23.42 -11.80
C GLN A 406 -15.71 -23.31 -10.28
N LEU A 407 -14.75 -22.55 -9.75
CA LEU A 407 -14.62 -22.30 -8.31
C LEU A 407 -15.83 -21.56 -7.76
N LEU A 408 -16.33 -20.52 -8.45
CA LEU A 408 -17.51 -19.76 -8.04
C LEU A 408 -18.82 -20.57 -8.08
N LYS A 409 -18.87 -21.69 -8.81
CA LYS A 409 -20.00 -22.64 -8.79
C LYS A 409 -19.95 -23.61 -7.62
N GLN A 410 -18.76 -23.88 -7.09
CA GLN A 410 -18.52 -24.87 -6.03
C GLN A 410 -18.41 -24.21 -4.66
N LEU A 411 -17.85 -23.00 -4.60
CA LEU A 411 -17.51 -22.27 -3.39
C LEU A 411 -18.08 -20.85 -3.46
N SER A 412 -18.51 -20.34 -2.32
CA SER A 412 -18.95 -18.95 -2.18
C SER A 412 -17.76 -18.06 -1.79
N TYR A 413 -17.52 -17.04 -2.60
CA TYR A 413 -16.53 -15.99 -2.34
C TYR A 413 -17.24 -14.66 -2.12
N ASP A 414 -16.63 -13.81 -1.28
CA ASP A 414 -17.14 -12.46 -1.00
C ASP A 414 -16.55 -11.44 -1.98
N LEU A 415 -15.30 -11.68 -2.42
CA LEU A 415 -14.55 -10.79 -3.28
C LEU A 415 -13.68 -11.57 -4.27
N VAL A 416 -13.66 -11.13 -5.53
CA VAL A 416 -12.80 -11.66 -6.59
C VAL A 416 -11.87 -10.56 -7.07
N LEU A 417 -10.56 -10.80 -7.02
CA LEU A 417 -9.55 -10.01 -7.71
C LEU A 417 -9.35 -10.64 -9.09
N MET A 418 -9.75 -9.94 -10.16
CA MET A 418 -9.88 -10.51 -11.50
C MET A 418 -8.95 -9.82 -12.49
N ASP A 419 -7.97 -10.55 -13.03
CA ASP A 419 -7.19 -10.08 -14.17
C ASP A 419 -8.05 -9.83 -15.41
N CYS A 420 -7.97 -8.63 -15.97
CA CYS A 420 -8.69 -8.26 -17.18
C CYS A 420 -8.21 -9.02 -18.41
N GLN A 421 -6.91 -9.30 -18.52
CA GLN A 421 -6.30 -9.90 -19.72
C GLN A 421 -5.63 -11.23 -19.37
N MET A 422 -6.28 -12.34 -19.72
CA MET A 422 -5.78 -13.69 -19.48
C MET A 422 -6.28 -14.66 -20.57
N PRO A 423 -5.54 -15.76 -20.85
CA PRO A 423 -5.89 -16.73 -21.88
C PRO A 423 -7.13 -17.55 -21.52
N VAL A 424 -7.69 -18.25 -22.53
CA VAL A 424 -8.89 -19.12 -22.44
C VAL A 424 -10.19 -18.33 -22.28
N LEU A 425 -10.37 -17.65 -21.16
CA LEU A 425 -11.48 -16.75 -20.90
C LEU A 425 -10.92 -15.54 -20.17
N ASP A 426 -11.06 -14.36 -20.78
CA ASP A 426 -10.56 -13.11 -20.24
C ASP A 426 -11.41 -12.61 -19.07
N GLY A 427 -10.90 -11.63 -18.30
CA GLY A 427 -11.61 -11.13 -17.10
C GLY A 427 -12.94 -10.47 -17.43
N TYR A 428 -13.05 -9.84 -18.61
CA TYR A 428 -14.29 -9.24 -19.09
C TYR A 428 -15.35 -10.30 -19.38
N GLY A 429 -15.02 -11.32 -20.18
CA GLY A 429 -15.92 -12.44 -20.48
C GLY A 429 -16.25 -13.28 -19.24
N ALA A 430 -15.29 -13.48 -18.34
CA ALA A 430 -15.50 -14.16 -17.06
C ALA A 430 -16.51 -13.39 -16.20
N THR A 431 -16.37 -12.07 -16.09
CA THR A 431 -17.30 -11.22 -15.31
C THR A 431 -18.71 -11.28 -15.88
N GLN A 432 -18.88 -11.15 -17.20
CA GLN A 432 -20.19 -11.29 -17.83
C GLN A 432 -20.83 -12.65 -17.54
N ALA A 433 -20.06 -13.72 -17.62
CA ALA A 433 -20.52 -15.06 -17.30
C ALA A 433 -20.88 -15.22 -15.81
N ILE A 434 -20.11 -14.63 -14.89
CA ILE A 434 -20.39 -14.64 -13.44
C ILE A 434 -21.71 -13.91 -13.15
N ARG A 435 -21.96 -12.75 -13.79
CA ARG A 435 -23.19 -11.98 -13.62
C ARG A 435 -24.45 -12.68 -14.17
N GLN A 436 -24.27 -13.70 -15.03
CA GLN A 436 -25.35 -14.54 -15.54
C GLN A 436 -25.61 -15.80 -14.71
N LEU A 437 -24.83 -16.06 -13.65
CA LEU A 437 -25.06 -17.19 -12.74
C LEU A 437 -26.27 -16.92 -11.82
N ASP A 438 -26.88 -17.99 -11.33
CA ASP A 438 -27.93 -17.93 -10.31
C ASP A 438 -27.34 -17.92 -8.89
N GLY A 439 -28.05 -17.33 -7.93
CA GLY A 439 -27.65 -17.29 -6.51
C GLY A 439 -26.60 -16.22 -6.17
N ASN A 440 -25.96 -16.34 -5.00
CA ASN A 440 -25.06 -15.31 -4.45
C ASN A 440 -23.79 -15.09 -5.28
N ALA A 441 -23.42 -16.03 -6.17
CA ALA A 441 -22.26 -15.91 -7.04
C ALA A 441 -22.37 -14.73 -8.02
N LYS A 442 -23.59 -14.34 -8.41
CA LYS A 442 -23.81 -13.19 -9.30
C LYS A 442 -23.56 -11.85 -8.63
N ASP A 443 -23.65 -11.79 -7.29
CA ASP A 443 -23.55 -10.57 -6.49
C ASP A 443 -22.16 -10.39 -5.86
N VAL A 444 -21.23 -11.32 -6.15
CA VAL A 444 -19.84 -11.26 -5.68
C VAL A 444 -19.18 -9.96 -6.11
N VAL A 445 -18.41 -9.34 -5.22
CA VAL A 445 -17.67 -8.11 -5.54
C VAL A 445 -16.49 -8.49 -6.43
N ILE A 446 -16.43 -7.94 -7.64
CA ILE A 446 -15.34 -8.18 -8.59
C ILE A 446 -14.52 -6.90 -8.72
N ILE A 447 -13.25 -6.95 -8.32
CA ILE A 447 -12.27 -5.87 -8.49
C ILE A 447 -11.35 -6.25 -9.66
N ALA A 448 -11.37 -5.44 -10.70
CA ALA A 448 -10.54 -5.60 -11.88
C ALA A 448 -9.06 -5.37 -11.57
N LEU A 449 -8.17 -6.23 -12.06
CA LEU A 449 -6.73 -6.01 -12.08
C LEU A 449 -6.34 -5.65 -13.51
N THR A 450 -6.09 -4.36 -13.75
CA THR A 450 -5.86 -3.81 -15.10
C THR A 450 -4.45 -3.26 -15.24
N ALA A 451 -3.85 -3.37 -16.42
CA ALA A 451 -2.55 -2.78 -16.73
C ALA A 451 -2.60 -1.24 -16.85
N ASN A 452 -3.77 -0.65 -17.13
CA ASN A 452 -3.97 0.80 -17.24
C ASN A 452 -5.25 1.23 -16.51
N ALA A 453 -5.16 2.26 -15.66
CA ALA A 453 -6.29 2.81 -14.90
C ALA A 453 -6.98 3.97 -15.64
N MET A 454 -6.95 3.96 -16.98
CA MET A 454 -7.53 5.01 -17.82
C MET A 454 -9.06 5.00 -17.75
N LYS A 455 -9.67 6.13 -18.10
CA LYS A 455 -11.12 6.32 -18.01
C LYS A 455 -11.89 5.35 -18.93
N GLU A 456 -11.36 5.03 -20.11
CA GLU A 456 -11.98 4.05 -21.01
C GLU A 456 -11.98 2.63 -20.41
N ASP A 457 -10.93 2.23 -19.70
CA ASP A 457 -10.86 0.92 -19.04
C ASP A 457 -11.80 0.84 -17.83
N GLN A 458 -12.00 1.94 -17.10
CA GLN A 458 -12.97 2.03 -16.02
C GLN A 458 -14.41 1.91 -16.54
N GLU A 459 -14.73 2.61 -17.64
CA GLU A 459 -16.03 2.54 -18.29
C GLU A 459 -16.30 1.11 -18.79
N ARG A 460 -15.32 0.47 -19.43
CA ARG A 460 -15.42 -0.92 -19.89
C ARG A 460 -15.57 -1.92 -18.75
N CYS A 461 -14.86 -1.73 -17.62
CA CYS A 461 -15.02 -2.56 -16.43
C CYS A 461 -16.41 -2.42 -15.81
N ALA A 462 -16.94 -1.21 -15.75
CA ALA A 462 -18.29 -0.94 -15.24
C ALA A 462 -19.38 -1.54 -16.15
N GLU A 463 -19.23 -1.44 -17.47
CA GLU A 463 -20.18 -1.99 -18.45
C GLU A 463 -20.34 -3.52 -18.35
N VAL A 464 -19.26 -4.25 -18.06
CA VAL A 464 -19.31 -5.71 -17.86
C VAL A 464 -19.76 -6.12 -16.45
N GLY A 465 -19.97 -5.15 -15.56
CA GLY A 465 -20.48 -5.37 -14.21
C GLY A 465 -19.41 -5.61 -13.14
N MET A 466 -18.16 -5.16 -13.34
CA MET A 466 -17.15 -5.12 -12.27
C MET A 466 -17.46 -3.98 -11.29
N ASN A 467 -17.11 -4.17 -10.02
CA ASN A 467 -17.45 -3.26 -8.94
C ASN A 467 -16.39 -2.18 -8.69
N ASP A 468 -15.13 -2.51 -8.99
CA ASP A 468 -13.99 -1.62 -8.77
C ASP A 468 -12.79 -2.06 -9.62
N TYR A 469 -11.68 -1.34 -9.53
CA TYR A 469 -10.44 -1.65 -10.24
C TYR A 469 -9.18 -1.35 -9.41
N LEU A 470 -8.08 -2.00 -9.79
CA LEU A 470 -6.73 -1.83 -9.29
C LEU A 470 -5.76 -1.88 -10.47
N SER A 471 -4.87 -0.89 -10.56
CA SER A 471 -3.80 -0.89 -11.56
C SER A 471 -2.70 -1.87 -11.18
N LYS A 472 -2.19 -2.60 -12.16
CA LYS A 472 -0.97 -3.40 -12.07
C LYS A 472 0.24 -2.49 -12.36
N PRO A 473 1.35 -2.58 -11.59
CA PRO A 473 1.57 -3.50 -10.46
C PRO A 473 0.73 -3.13 -9.23
N ILE A 474 0.17 -4.14 -8.56
CA ILE A 474 -0.70 -3.95 -7.39
C ILE A 474 0.15 -3.41 -6.24
N LEU A 475 -0.13 -2.18 -5.82
CA LEU A 475 0.50 -1.58 -4.65
C LEU A 475 -0.23 -2.05 -3.38
N LYS A 476 0.55 -2.30 -2.33
CA LYS A 476 0.04 -2.86 -1.07
C LYS A 476 -0.95 -1.92 -0.39
N GLU A 477 -0.67 -0.62 -0.42
CA GLU A 477 -1.48 0.42 0.20
C GLU A 477 -2.83 0.56 -0.50
N THR A 478 -2.83 0.51 -1.84
CA THR A 478 -4.06 0.56 -2.64
C THR A 478 -4.90 -0.70 -2.46
N LEU A 479 -4.25 -1.88 -2.42
CA LEU A 479 -4.93 -3.15 -2.15
C LEU A 479 -5.56 -3.14 -0.74
N ALA A 480 -4.82 -2.69 0.28
CA ALA A 480 -5.34 -2.59 1.64
C ALA A 480 -6.53 -1.64 1.76
N ALA A 481 -6.47 -0.47 1.10
CA ALA A 481 -7.55 0.50 1.09
C ALA A 481 -8.82 -0.07 0.44
N LYS A 482 -8.69 -0.72 -0.72
CA LYS A 482 -9.81 -1.34 -1.43
C LYS A 482 -10.42 -2.50 -0.63
N LEU A 483 -9.60 -3.37 -0.04
CA LEU A 483 -10.10 -4.48 0.78
C LEU A 483 -10.82 -3.99 2.04
N ALA A 484 -10.31 -2.94 2.70
CA ALA A 484 -10.97 -2.36 3.86
C ALA A 484 -12.33 -1.74 3.48
N GLN A 485 -12.37 -0.97 2.39
CA GLN A 485 -13.60 -0.36 1.88
C GLN A 485 -14.66 -1.42 1.55
N TRP A 486 -14.29 -2.46 0.81
CA TRP A 486 -15.23 -3.50 0.41
C TRP A 486 -15.60 -4.44 1.57
N SER A 487 -14.71 -4.66 2.54
CA SER A 487 -15.06 -5.38 3.78
C SER A 487 -16.19 -4.68 4.53
N GLU A 488 -16.11 -3.35 4.68
CA GLU A 488 -17.12 -2.58 5.39
C GLU A 488 -18.47 -2.58 4.64
N VAL A 489 -18.45 -2.45 3.31
CA VAL A 489 -19.66 -2.53 2.47
C VAL A 489 -20.29 -3.92 2.53
N LEU A 490 -19.48 -4.98 2.52
CA LEU A 490 -19.96 -6.37 2.59
C LEU A 490 -20.47 -6.70 3.99
N GLU A 491 -19.85 -6.19 5.04
CA GLU A 491 -20.35 -6.28 6.41
C GLU A 491 -21.69 -5.56 6.55
N GLN A 492 -21.83 -4.34 6.03
CA GLN A 492 -23.09 -3.59 6.04
C GLN A 492 -24.19 -4.25 5.18
N ARG A 493 -23.86 -4.86 4.03
CA ARG A 493 -24.79 -5.68 3.25
C ARG A 493 -25.22 -6.93 4.00
N SER A 494 -24.29 -7.61 4.66
CA SER A 494 -24.61 -8.77 5.49
C SER A 494 -25.45 -8.41 6.70
N VAL A 495 -25.34 -7.19 7.24
CA VAL A 495 -26.20 -6.68 8.33
C VAL A 495 -27.59 -6.27 7.81
N SER A 496 -27.68 -5.71 6.60
CA SER A 496 -28.96 -5.34 5.96
C SER A 496 -29.75 -6.53 5.41
N GLU A 497 -29.10 -7.64 5.04
CA GLU A 497 -29.76 -8.90 4.66
C GLU A 497 -30.04 -9.82 5.86
N ARG A 498 -29.37 -9.60 7.00
CA ARG A 498 -29.63 -10.30 8.28
C ARG A 498 -30.95 -9.92 8.93
N ASP A 499 -31.58 -8.81 8.55
CA ASP A 499 -32.93 -8.49 9.04
C ASP A 499 -34.02 -9.42 8.47
N HIS A 500 -33.71 -10.28 7.48
CA HIS A 500 -34.70 -11.14 6.83
C HIS A 500 -34.33 -12.63 6.67
N LEU A 501 -33.35 -13.15 7.40
CA LEU A 501 -33.13 -14.60 7.54
C LEU A 501 -33.03 -14.98 9.02
N PRO A 502 -33.89 -15.86 9.57
CA PRO A 502 -33.81 -16.25 10.98
C PRO A 502 -32.49 -16.98 11.25
N GLU A 503 -31.61 -16.29 11.98
CA GLU A 503 -30.24 -16.69 12.32
C GLU A 503 -30.24 -17.99 13.14
N PHE A 504 -29.46 -18.95 12.66
CA PHE A 504 -29.20 -20.22 13.34
C PHE A 504 -28.08 -20.02 14.36
N ALA A 505 -28.42 -19.79 15.63
CA ALA A 505 -27.45 -19.50 16.68
C ALA A 505 -27.06 -20.81 17.40
N ILE A 506 -25.97 -21.43 16.95
CA ILE A 506 -25.23 -22.39 17.78
C ILE A 506 -24.23 -21.58 18.60
N ASP A 507 -24.34 -21.66 19.93
CA ASP A 507 -23.36 -21.09 20.85
C ASP A 507 -22.12 -22.00 20.89
N TRP A 508 -21.19 -21.72 19.97
CA TRP A 508 -19.93 -22.46 19.86
C TRP A 508 -19.06 -22.31 21.10
N GLU A 509 -19.12 -21.17 21.80
CA GLU A 509 -18.35 -20.97 23.03
C GLU A 509 -18.83 -21.90 24.14
N HIS A 510 -20.14 -22.07 24.26
CA HIS A 510 -20.74 -23.01 25.20
C HIS A 510 -20.42 -24.47 24.85
N LEU A 511 -20.54 -24.85 23.56
CA LEU A 511 -20.26 -26.21 23.10
C LEU A 511 -18.77 -26.59 23.31
N HIS A 512 -17.85 -25.68 23.00
CA HIS A 512 -16.42 -25.87 23.22
C HIS A 512 -16.06 -26.01 24.71
N GLN A 513 -16.73 -25.26 25.59
CA GLN A 513 -16.52 -25.36 27.04
C GLN A 513 -16.99 -26.71 27.61
N ILE A 514 -18.10 -27.26 27.12
CA ILE A 514 -18.61 -28.56 27.58
C ILE A 514 -17.71 -29.72 27.11
N CYS A 515 -17.06 -29.55 25.95
CA CYS A 515 -16.27 -30.61 25.33
C CYS A 515 -14.76 -30.47 25.58
N ASP A 516 -14.33 -29.56 26.46
CA ASP A 516 -12.92 -29.26 26.74
C ASP A 516 -12.08 -29.03 25.46
N ASN A 517 -12.67 -28.37 24.44
CA ASN A 517 -12.10 -28.15 23.10
C ASN A 517 -11.73 -29.43 22.31
N ASN A 518 -12.37 -30.57 22.59
CA ASN A 518 -12.19 -31.77 21.79
C ASN A 518 -13.18 -31.81 20.60
N ALA A 519 -12.70 -31.43 19.43
CA ALA A 519 -13.48 -31.36 18.20
C ALA A 519 -14.12 -32.70 17.78
N GLU A 520 -13.46 -33.84 18.04
CA GLU A 520 -14.03 -35.17 17.74
C GLU A 520 -15.23 -35.47 18.64
N PHE A 521 -15.16 -35.07 19.91
CA PHE A 521 -16.24 -35.27 20.89
C PHE A 521 -17.41 -34.29 20.68
N GLU A 522 -17.12 -33.05 20.29
CA GLU A 522 -18.15 -32.07 19.88
C GLU A 522 -18.97 -32.58 18.71
N GLN A 523 -18.28 -33.18 17.73
CA GLN A 523 -18.94 -33.79 16.59
C GLN A 523 -19.81 -34.98 17.02
N GLU A 524 -19.29 -35.91 17.82
CA GLU A 524 -20.03 -37.08 18.31
C GLU A 524 -21.32 -36.66 19.07
N LEU A 525 -21.25 -35.60 19.88
CA LEU A 525 -22.40 -35.07 20.61
C LEU A 525 -23.45 -34.44 19.68
N LEU A 526 -23.03 -33.68 18.68
CA LEU A 526 -23.96 -33.10 17.70
C LEU A 526 -24.60 -34.17 16.81
N GLU A 527 -23.87 -35.23 16.43
CA GLU A 527 -24.44 -36.38 15.72
C GLU A 527 -25.48 -37.09 16.57
N THR A 528 -25.14 -37.40 17.82
CA THR A 528 -26.05 -38.05 18.77
C THR A 528 -27.31 -37.23 18.98
N PHE A 529 -27.20 -35.90 19.09
CA PHE A 529 -28.36 -35.01 19.19
C PHE A 529 -29.23 -35.05 17.94
N VAL A 530 -28.64 -35.01 16.75
CA VAL A 530 -29.39 -35.04 15.49
C VAL A 530 -30.16 -36.35 15.33
N GLU A 531 -29.57 -37.47 15.73
CA GLU A 531 -30.23 -38.78 15.72
C GLU A 531 -31.41 -38.83 16.71
N ASP A 532 -31.19 -38.37 17.95
CA ASP A 532 -32.22 -38.33 18.99
C ASP A 532 -33.36 -37.36 18.65
N ALA A 533 -33.03 -36.15 18.19
CA ALA A 533 -34.00 -35.13 17.82
C ALA A 533 -34.88 -35.54 16.64
N GLN A 534 -34.37 -36.35 15.70
CA GLN A 534 -35.17 -36.89 14.59
C GLN A 534 -36.27 -37.85 15.07
N LEU A 535 -35.98 -38.68 16.08
CA LEU A 535 -36.98 -39.59 16.66
C LEU A 535 -38.12 -38.80 17.33
N HIS A 536 -37.75 -37.76 18.11
CA HIS A 536 -38.72 -36.89 18.76
C HIS A 536 -39.53 -36.03 17.78
N LEU A 537 -38.92 -35.60 16.66
CA LEU A 537 -39.63 -34.90 15.57
C LEU A 537 -40.71 -35.75 14.91
N ILE A 538 -40.43 -37.03 14.65
CA ILE A 538 -41.45 -37.97 14.14
C ILE A 538 -42.59 -38.12 15.16
N GLY A 539 -42.25 -38.16 16.46
CA GLY A 539 -43.22 -38.15 17.56
C GLY A 539 -44.12 -36.91 17.55
N LEU A 540 -43.53 -35.72 17.36
CA LEU A 540 -44.25 -34.45 17.25
C LEU A 540 -45.23 -34.44 16.06
N GLU A 541 -44.84 -34.92 14.89
CA GLU A 541 -45.72 -34.98 13.72
C GLU A 541 -46.90 -35.95 13.92
N ALA A 542 -46.63 -37.12 14.52
CA ALA A 542 -47.67 -38.09 14.85
C ALA A 542 -48.66 -37.54 15.89
N ALA A 543 -48.15 -36.83 16.91
CA ALA A 543 -48.96 -36.21 17.95
C ALA A 543 -49.78 -35.02 17.42
N LEU A 544 -49.23 -34.22 16.48
CA LEU A 544 -49.97 -33.18 15.75
C LEU A 544 -51.14 -33.76 14.97
N THR A 545 -50.92 -34.87 14.25
CA THR A 545 -51.95 -35.53 13.44
C THR A 545 -53.09 -36.09 14.29
N ARG A 546 -52.77 -36.55 15.50
CA ARG A 546 -53.74 -37.11 16.47
C ARG A 546 -54.32 -36.06 17.41
N HIS A 547 -53.88 -34.82 17.33
CA HIS A 547 -54.17 -33.73 18.27
C HIS A 547 -53.89 -34.11 19.74
N ASP A 548 -52.87 -34.93 20.00
CA ASP A 548 -52.45 -35.30 21.35
C ASP A 548 -51.48 -34.25 21.91
N LEU A 549 -52.05 -33.25 22.57
CA LEU A 549 -51.32 -32.12 23.14
C LEU A 549 -50.38 -32.52 24.27
N LYS A 550 -50.67 -33.61 24.98
CA LYS A 550 -49.83 -34.08 26.08
C LYS A 550 -48.58 -34.75 25.54
N GLN A 551 -48.72 -35.52 24.46
CA GLN A 551 -47.56 -36.08 23.77
C GLN A 551 -46.72 -34.97 23.12
N LEU A 552 -47.35 -33.96 22.49
CA LEU A 552 -46.63 -32.80 21.93
C LEU A 552 -45.77 -32.07 22.96
N GLU A 553 -46.31 -31.86 24.16
CA GLU A 553 -45.56 -31.24 25.26
C GLU A 553 -44.33 -32.07 25.65
N GLN A 554 -44.47 -33.39 25.76
CA GLN A 554 -43.39 -34.28 26.19
C GLN A 554 -42.24 -34.36 25.18
N GLU A 555 -42.57 -34.46 23.89
CA GLU A 555 -41.57 -34.52 22.82
C GLU A 555 -40.86 -33.16 22.65
N ALA A 556 -41.60 -32.05 22.75
CA ALA A 556 -41.02 -30.70 22.71
C ALA A 556 -40.08 -30.45 23.91
N HIS A 557 -40.45 -30.92 25.11
CA HIS A 557 -39.63 -30.81 26.31
C HIS A 557 -38.28 -31.55 26.18
N HIS A 558 -38.28 -32.74 25.56
CA HIS A 558 -37.03 -33.49 25.31
C HIS A 558 -36.10 -32.73 24.37
N ILE A 559 -36.62 -32.27 23.23
CA ILE A 559 -35.83 -31.51 22.25
C ILE A 559 -35.27 -30.23 22.88
N LYS A 560 -36.06 -29.53 23.69
CA LYS A 560 -35.63 -28.33 24.42
C LYS A 560 -34.47 -28.62 25.37
N GLY A 561 -34.55 -29.69 26.17
CA GLY A 561 -33.49 -30.06 27.10
C GLY A 561 -32.19 -30.43 26.38
N ALA A 562 -32.29 -31.23 25.33
CA ALA A 562 -31.13 -31.67 24.55
C ALA A 562 -30.48 -30.51 23.79
N SER A 563 -31.27 -29.60 23.21
CA SER A 563 -30.77 -28.41 22.51
C SER A 563 -30.14 -27.39 23.46
N ALA A 564 -30.68 -27.20 24.67
CA ALA A 564 -30.11 -26.31 25.67
C ALA A 564 -28.71 -26.77 26.13
N ASN A 565 -28.53 -28.08 26.36
CA ASN A 565 -27.24 -28.65 26.77
C ASN A 565 -26.14 -28.50 25.72
N LEU A 566 -26.49 -28.33 24.44
CA LEU A 566 -25.54 -28.20 23.33
C LEU A 566 -25.44 -26.77 22.79
N GLY A 567 -26.07 -25.79 23.46
CA GLY A 567 -26.04 -24.40 23.03
C GLY A 567 -26.79 -24.13 21.72
N LEU A 568 -27.76 -24.97 21.35
CA LEU A 568 -28.55 -24.83 20.11
C LEU A 568 -29.74 -23.87 20.35
N VAL A 569 -29.43 -22.59 20.53
CA VAL A 569 -30.35 -21.55 21.03
C VAL A 569 -31.63 -21.44 20.19
N THR A 570 -31.50 -21.50 18.86
CA THR A 570 -32.65 -21.39 17.96
C THR A 570 -33.60 -22.60 18.07
N ILE A 571 -33.05 -23.81 18.19
CA ILE A 571 -33.86 -25.04 18.35
C ILE A 571 -34.50 -25.06 19.74
N GLN A 572 -33.77 -24.64 20.77
CA GLN A 572 -34.28 -24.53 22.13
C GLN A 572 -35.47 -23.58 22.21
N ALA A 573 -35.36 -22.39 21.61
CA ALA A 573 -36.44 -21.40 21.61
C ALA A 573 -37.70 -21.90 20.88
N MET A 574 -37.54 -22.58 19.75
CA MET A 574 -38.67 -23.17 19.03
C MET A 574 -39.32 -24.31 19.81
N ALA A 575 -38.52 -25.17 20.44
CA ALA A 575 -39.02 -26.27 21.27
C ALA A 575 -39.74 -25.74 22.53
N ASP A 576 -39.24 -24.68 23.16
CA ASP A 576 -39.88 -24.01 24.30
C ASP A 576 -41.22 -23.37 23.91
N GLN A 577 -41.27 -22.72 22.75
CA GLN A 577 -42.51 -22.15 22.22
C GLN A 577 -43.55 -23.24 21.94
N LEU A 578 -43.12 -24.38 21.38
CA LEU A 578 -44.00 -25.51 21.11
C LEU A 578 -44.51 -26.17 22.40
N GLU A 579 -43.65 -26.35 23.42
CA GLU A 579 -44.01 -26.84 24.75
C GLU A 579 -45.05 -25.92 25.41
N LEU A 580 -44.85 -24.60 25.35
CA LEU A 580 -45.75 -23.62 25.94
C LEU A 580 -47.12 -23.60 25.24
N GLN A 581 -47.14 -23.64 23.91
CA GLN A 581 -48.39 -23.70 23.15
C GLN A 581 -49.17 -24.99 23.40
N ALA A 582 -48.47 -26.12 23.59
CA ALA A 582 -49.07 -27.40 23.95
C ALA A 582 -49.75 -27.33 25.33
N ARG A 583 -49.08 -26.77 26.32
CA ARG A 583 -49.65 -26.53 27.66
C ARG A 583 -50.86 -25.61 27.65
N GLN A 584 -50.86 -24.60 26.78
CA GLN A 584 -51.95 -23.62 26.66
C GLN A 584 -53.11 -24.10 25.77
N ASN A 585 -53.04 -25.33 25.24
CA ASN A 585 -53.99 -25.92 24.30
C ASN A 585 -54.20 -25.08 23.01
N GLN A 586 -53.15 -24.43 22.51
CA GLN A 586 -53.20 -23.55 21.33
C GLN A 586 -52.65 -24.23 20.09
N LEU A 587 -53.50 -24.91 19.31
CA LEU A 587 -53.10 -25.63 18.08
C LEU A 587 -52.68 -24.73 16.91
N GLN A 588 -52.93 -23.42 17.00
CA GLN A 588 -52.73 -22.50 15.88
C GLN A 588 -51.25 -22.12 15.76
N GLY A 589 -50.63 -22.47 14.62
CA GLY A 589 -49.22 -22.20 14.34
C GLY A 589 -48.23 -23.31 14.74
N MET A 590 -48.68 -24.33 15.49
CA MET A 590 -47.83 -25.47 15.85
C MET A 590 -47.29 -26.26 14.64
N PRO A 591 -48.06 -26.54 13.57
CA PRO A 591 -47.53 -27.26 12.41
C PRO A 591 -46.40 -26.52 11.70
N ASP A 592 -46.48 -25.19 11.65
CA ASP A 592 -45.43 -24.34 11.07
C ASP A 592 -44.17 -24.36 11.95
N LEU A 593 -44.33 -24.30 13.28
CA LEU A 593 -43.22 -24.44 14.22
C LEU A 593 -42.54 -25.80 14.13
N VAL A 594 -43.28 -26.91 14.00
CA VAL A 594 -42.70 -28.25 13.82
C VAL A 594 -41.95 -28.36 12.50
N ALA A 595 -42.50 -27.83 11.40
CA ALA A 595 -41.80 -27.81 10.10
C ALA A 595 -40.49 -26.99 10.15
N ARG A 596 -40.50 -25.85 10.85
CA ARG A 596 -39.30 -25.03 11.09
C ARG A 596 -38.29 -25.76 11.97
N LEU A 597 -38.74 -26.48 13.00
CA LEU A 597 -37.87 -27.27 13.87
C LEU A 597 -37.24 -28.44 13.10
N HIS A 598 -37.98 -29.09 12.21
CA HIS A 598 -37.46 -30.14 11.33
C HIS A 598 -36.39 -29.61 10.37
N THR A 599 -36.63 -28.43 9.77
CA THR A 599 -35.66 -27.75 8.90
C THR A 599 -34.39 -27.39 9.68
N SER A 600 -34.58 -26.98 10.94
CA SER A 600 -33.51 -26.57 11.83
C SER A 600 -32.59 -27.75 12.20
N VAL A 601 -33.17 -28.87 12.66
CA VAL A 601 -32.40 -30.10 12.94
C VAL A 601 -31.73 -30.65 11.68
N GLY A 602 -32.39 -30.57 10.52
CA GLY A 602 -31.79 -30.96 9.24
C GLY A 602 -30.56 -30.14 8.86
N THR A 603 -30.53 -28.85 9.22
CA THR A 603 -29.39 -27.95 8.98
C THR A 603 -28.19 -28.34 9.87
N VAL A 604 -28.43 -28.67 11.14
CA VAL A 604 -27.38 -29.18 12.05
C VAL A 604 -26.78 -30.47 11.48
N ARG A 605 -27.61 -31.40 10.98
CA ARG A 605 -27.13 -32.64 10.35
C ARG A 605 -26.21 -32.37 9.16
N SER A 606 -26.59 -31.47 8.26
CA SER A 606 -25.79 -31.12 7.09
C SER A 606 -24.45 -30.48 7.49
N MET A 607 -24.45 -29.67 8.55
CA MET A 607 -23.24 -29.07 9.08
C MET A 607 -22.27 -30.12 9.64
N VAL A 608 -22.78 -31.07 10.42
CA VAL A 608 -21.96 -32.17 10.95
C VAL A 608 -21.42 -33.07 9.85
N ALA A 609 -22.22 -33.37 8.82
CA ALA A 609 -21.75 -34.13 7.66
C ALA A 609 -20.65 -33.41 6.86
N ALA A 610 -20.71 -32.07 6.77
CA ALA A 610 -19.68 -31.28 6.10
C ALA A 610 -18.33 -31.29 6.85
N ILE A 611 -18.34 -31.42 8.18
CA ILE A 611 -17.13 -31.54 9.01
C ILE A 611 -16.46 -32.91 8.80
N LYS A 612 -17.25 -33.97 8.56
CA LYS A 612 -16.79 -35.35 8.35
C LYS A 612 -16.12 -35.61 6.98
N GLY A 613 -16.26 -34.68 6.03
CA GLY A 613 -15.85 -34.83 4.63
C GLY A 613 -14.51 -34.18 4.24
N ILE A 614 -13.64 -33.88 5.22
CA ILE A 614 -12.27 -33.37 5.01
C ILE A 614 -11.25 -34.50 5.12
#